data_AF-B8ISH2-F1
#
_entry.id   AF-B8ISH2-F1
#
_cell.length_a   1.000
_cell.length_b   1.000
_cell.length_c   1.000
_cell.angle_alpha   90.00
_cell.angle_beta   90.00
_cell.angle_gamma   90.00
#
_symmetry.space_group_name_H-M   'P 1'
#
loop_
_entity.id
_entity.type
_entity.pdbx_description
1 polymer ?
#
loop_
_entity_poly.entity_id
_entity_poly.type
_entity_poly.pdbx_seq_one_letter_code
_entity_poly.pdbx_strand_id
1 'polypeptide(L)' 'MPRLGREREAVRLRLLVVRDKGKRVGRNPKTGVEVAIAPRRVMVFKPSNVLKAHVTGGLAEIEDDE' A
#
# COMPACT_ATOMS: atom_id res chain seq x y z
N MET A 1 18.93 -38.76 -12.33
CA MET A 1 18.04 -37.79 -13.02
C MET A 1 17.68 -36.69 -12.05
N PRO A 2 18.32 -35.51 -12.10
CA PRO A 2 17.96 -34.40 -11.21
C PRO A 2 16.70 -33.72 -11.77
N ARG A 3 15.69 -33.52 -10.92
CA ARG A 3 14.50 -32.71 -11.27
C ARG A 3 14.93 -31.25 -11.28
N LEU A 4 14.83 -30.61 -12.45
CA LEU A 4 15.07 -29.18 -12.62
C LEU A 4 14.25 -28.39 -11.60
N GLY A 5 14.92 -27.51 -10.85
CA GLY A 5 14.30 -26.68 -9.83
C GLY A 5 13.26 -25.75 -10.46
N ARG A 6 12.07 -25.70 -9.85
CA ARG A 6 11.03 -24.71 -10.15
C ARG A 6 11.64 -23.32 -9.94
N GLU A 7 11.78 -22.55 -11.01
CA GLU A 7 12.19 -21.15 -10.93
C GLU A 7 11.24 -20.42 -9.98
N ARG A 8 11.80 -19.73 -8.99
CA ARG A 8 11.01 -18.91 -8.08
C ARG A 8 10.67 -17.62 -8.82
N GLU A 9 9.45 -17.55 -9.34
CA GLU A 9 8.91 -16.29 -9.83
C GLU A 9 8.91 -15.27 -8.67
N ALA A 10 9.53 -14.12 -8.91
CA ALA A 10 9.64 -13.09 -7.90
C ALA A 10 8.25 -12.47 -7.64
N VAL A 11 7.67 -12.77 -6.47
CA VAL A 11 6.38 -12.20 -6.06
C VAL A 11 6.53 -10.69 -5.94
N ARG A 12 5.86 -9.94 -6.82
CA ARG A 12 5.90 -8.47 -6.80
C ARG A 12 5.00 -7.94 -5.69
N LEU A 13 5.61 -7.41 -4.65
CA LEU A 13 4.92 -6.62 -3.63
C LEU A 13 4.71 -5.22 -4.20
N ARG A 14 3.44 -4.83 -4.37
CA ARG A 14 2.99 -3.57 -5.03
C ARG A 14 3.63 -2.33 -4.40
N LEU A 15 3.72 -1.27 -5.19
CA LEU A 15 4.58 -0.10 -5.09
C LEU A 15 4.43 0.79 -3.81
N LEU A 16 5.52 1.42 -3.38
CA LEU A 16 5.50 2.62 -2.51
C LEU A 16 5.42 3.88 -3.37
N VAL A 17 4.47 4.76 -3.08
CA VAL A 17 4.26 6.03 -3.81
C VAL A 17 4.42 7.20 -2.85
N VAL A 18 5.18 8.21 -3.25
CA VAL A 18 5.24 9.49 -2.55
C VAL A 18 4.12 10.38 -3.07
N ARG A 19 3.33 10.95 -2.16
CA ARG A 19 2.27 11.90 -2.47
C ARG A 19 2.51 13.23 -1.78
N ASP A 20 2.31 14.32 -2.52
CA ASP A 20 2.29 15.66 -1.95
C ASP A 20 0.93 15.96 -1.34
N LYS A 21 0.94 16.52 -0.14
CA LYS A 21 -0.24 17.05 0.55
C LYS A 21 -0.09 18.56 0.62
N GLY A 22 -1.07 19.27 0.06
CA GLY A 22 -1.12 20.74 0.10
C GLY A 22 -1.42 21.29 1.50
N LYS A 23 -1.27 22.62 1.63
CA LYS A 23 -1.60 23.36 2.84
C LYS A 23 -3.10 23.26 3.14
N ARG A 24 -3.48 23.05 4.40
CA ARG A 24 -4.87 23.09 4.87
C ARG A 24 -4.95 23.46 6.34
N VAL A 25 -6.16 23.75 6.84
CA VAL A 25 -6.42 23.90 8.27
C VAL A 25 -6.97 22.57 8.80
N GLY A 26 -6.43 22.09 9.92
CA GLY A 26 -6.96 20.95 10.66
C GLY A 26 -7.32 21.34 12.09
N ARG A 27 -7.88 20.41 12.86
CA ARG A 27 -8.17 20.60 14.29
C ARG A 27 -7.37 19.64 15.14
N ASN A 28 -6.89 20.11 16.29
CA ASN A 28 -6.28 19.23 17.27
C ASN A 28 -7.39 18.32 17.87
N PRO A 29 -7.32 16.98 17.74
CA PRO A 29 -8.37 16.09 18.23
C PRO A 29 -8.61 16.19 19.74
N LYS A 30 -7.61 16.65 20.50
CA LYS A 30 -7.69 16.77 21.96
C LYS A 30 -8.31 18.09 22.42
N THR A 31 -8.15 19.19 21.68
CA THR A 31 -8.54 20.54 22.13
C THR A 31 -9.50 21.27 21.20
N GLY A 32 -9.72 20.77 19.98
CA GLY A 32 -10.58 21.40 18.98
C GLY A 32 -9.98 22.63 18.30
N VAL A 33 -8.84 23.15 18.78
CA VAL A 33 -8.18 24.34 18.23
C VAL A 33 -7.77 24.09 16.78
N GLU A 34 -8.05 25.07 15.93
CA GLU A 34 -7.67 25.05 14.52
C GLU A 34 -6.17 25.37 14.34
N VAL A 35 -5.48 24.52 13.56
CA VAL A 35 -4.05 24.61 13.33
C VAL A 35 -3.77 24.51 11.83
N ALA A 36 -2.95 25.43 11.31
CA ALA A 36 -2.49 25.40 9.94
C ALA A 36 -1.49 24.25 9.73
N ILE A 37 -1.77 23.40 8.75
CA ILE A 37 -0.92 22.28 8.35
C ILE A 37 -0.16 22.69 7.09
N ALA A 38 1.16 22.77 7.18
CA ALA A 38 2.04 23.08 6.06
C ALA A 38 2.05 21.96 5.00
N PRO A 39 2.40 22.29 3.73
CA PRO A 39 2.59 21.28 2.69
C PRO A 39 3.65 20.26 3.08
N ARG A 40 3.41 18.98 2.78
CA ARG A 40 4.33 17.88 3.13
C ARG A 40 4.21 16.70 2.18
N ARG A 41 5.28 15.90 2.10
CA ARG A 41 5.29 14.62 1.41
C ARG A 41 4.90 13.49 2.35
N VAL A 42 4.07 12.57 1.88
CA VAL A 42 3.68 11.36 2.62
C VAL A 42 3.94 10.13 1.77
N MET A 43 4.43 9.06 2.39
CA MET A 43 4.56 7.76 1.74
C MET A 43 3.24 7.00 1.84
N VAL A 44 2.81 6.42 0.73
CA VAL A 44 1.62 5.57 0.65
C VAL A 44 2.03 4.24 0.05
N PHE A 45 1.82 3.18 0.80
CA PHE A 45 1.95 1.82 0.29
C PHE A 45 0.64 1.39 -0.35
N LYS A 46 0.71 0.91 -1.59
CA LYS A 46 -0.43 0.23 -2.22
C LYS A 46 -0.10 -1.27 -2.19
N PRO A 47 -0.91 -2.15 -1.53
CA PRO A 47 -0.62 -3.59 -1.41
C PRO A 47 -1.11 -4.42 -2.62
N SER A 48 -0.34 -5.41 -3.11
CA SER A 48 -0.72 -6.23 -4.27
C SER A 48 -1.97 -7.05 -3.98
N ASN A 49 -2.66 -7.51 -5.02
CA ASN A 49 -3.78 -8.45 -4.86
C ASN A 49 -3.29 -9.72 -4.13
N VAL A 50 -2.12 -10.23 -4.52
CA VAL A 50 -1.42 -11.34 -3.83
C VAL A 50 -1.18 -11.04 -2.35
N LEU A 51 -0.64 -9.86 -2.00
CA LEU A 51 -0.39 -9.51 -0.60
C LEU A 51 -1.68 -9.34 0.21
N LYS A 52 -2.72 -8.75 -0.38
CA LYS A 52 -4.03 -8.62 0.27
C LYS A 52 -4.64 -9.98 0.58
N ALA A 53 -4.65 -10.90 -0.39
CA ALA A 53 -5.14 -12.26 -0.23
C ALA A 53 -4.42 -12.99 0.91
N HIS A 54 -3.09 -12.88 0.95
CA HIS A 54 -2.28 -13.48 2.00
C HIS A 54 -2.60 -12.98 3.41
N VAL A 55 -2.88 -11.70 3.59
CA VAL A 55 -3.16 -11.10 4.90
C VAL A 55 -4.60 -11.35 5.36
N THR A 56 -5.56 -11.32 4.44
CA THR A 56 -6.99 -11.51 4.77
C THR A 56 -7.37 -12.98 4.96
N GLY A 57 -6.45 -13.91 4.68
CA GLY A 57 -6.67 -15.35 4.87
C GLY A 57 -7.60 -16.00 3.85
N GLY A 58 -7.99 -15.25 2.80
CA GLY A 58 -8.77 -15.75 1.68
C GLY A 58 -7.86 -16.08 0.51
N LEU A 59 -7.96 -17.30 -0.01
CA LEU A 59 -7.64 -17.62 -1.40
C LEU A 59 -8.58 -16.79 -2.29
N ALA A 60 -8.34 -15.49 -2.38
CA ALA A 60 -9.01 -14.67 -3.38
C ALA A 60 -8.46 -15.16 -4.70
N GLU A 61 -9.26 -15.93 -5.43
CA GLU A 61 -8.98 -16.24 -6.82
C GLU A 61 -8.82 -14.90 -7.54
N ILE A 62 -7.58 -14.62 -7.94
CA ILE A 62 -7.25 -13.40 -8.64
C ILE A 62 -7.64 -13.68 -10.08
N GLU A 63 -8.87 -13.35 -10.46
CA GLU A 63 -9.17 -13.06 -11.86
C GLU A 63 -8.43 -11.77 -12.20
N ASP A 64 -7.35 -11.94 -12.96
CA ASP A 64 -6.63 -10.83 -13.58
C ASP A 64 -7.52 -10.26 -14.68
N ASP A 65 -8.36 -9.28 -14.34
CA ASP A 65 -8.98 -8.42 -15.35
C ASP A 65 -7.86 -7.66 -16.10
N GLU A 66 -7.82 -7.89 -17.41
CA GLU A 66 -6.85 -7.43 -18.42
C GLU A 66 -6.47 -5.93 -18.32
#